data_AF-V7G411-F1
#
_entry.id   AF-V7G411-F1
#
_cell.length_a   1.000
_cell.length_b   1.000
_cell.length_c   1.000
_cell.angle_alpha   90.00
_cell.angle_beta   90.00
_cell.angle_gamma   90.00
#
_symmetry.space_group_name_H-M   'P 1'
#
loop_
_entity.id
_entity.type
_entity.pdbx_description
1 polymer ?
#
loop_
_entity_poly.entity_id
_entity_poly.type
_entity_poly.pdbx_seq_one_letter_code
_entity_poly.pdbx_strand_id
1 'polypeptide(L)'
;MLARTDRHPCDIHAIARTCGVTLHDSADNRSTGRKPGHCYCKPAVRDIGRRYGESHLALVLKLINSTGNGLELHAATLQAVSYLVRIEVMPIGSGLFEALDRIDLGHVRRLAKAMPGSTANNMVAMLYPMLAGTALFEKVAA
;
A
#
# COMPACT_ATOMS: atom_id res chain seq x y z
N MET A 1 2.97 -9.21 29.33
CA MET A 1 4.24 -8.44 29.30
C MET A 1 4.09 -7.37 28.22
N LEU A 2 4.32 -6.11 28.59
CA LEU A 2 3.82 -4.85 28.02
C LEU A 2 3.89 -4.72 26.48
N ALA A 3 2.73 -4.60 25.82
CA ALA A 3 2.65 -4.08 24.46
C ALA A 3 2.98 -2.59 24.49
N ARG A 4 4.26 -2.25 24.27
CA ARG A 4 4.61 -0.89 23.87
C ARG A 4 3.94 -0.66 22.53
N THR A 5 2.84 0.09 22.55
CA THR A 5 2.32 0.72 21.34
C THR A 5 3.30 1.84 21.03
N ASP A 6 4.41 1.50 20.38
CA ASP A 6 5.35 2.47 19.84
C ASP A 6 4.62 3.24 18.74
N ARG A 7 3.79 4.21 19.16
CA ARG A 7 3.16 5.17 18.26
C ARG A 7 4.27 6.11 17.84
N HIS A 8 4.75 5.92 16.62
CA HIS A 8 5.73 6.83 16.04
C HIS A 8 5.11 8.23 15.91
N PRO A 9 5.83 9.30 16.29
CA PRO A 9 5.47 10.63 15.82
C PRO A 9 5.49 10.59 14.29
N CYS A 10 4.41 11.06 13.66
CA CYS A 10 4.24 10.95 12.22
C CYS A 10 3.51 12.18 11.68
N ASP A 11 4.22 13.04 10.96
CA ASP A 11 3.62 14.11 10.17
C ASP A 11 3.19 13.57 8.80
N ILE A 12 1.98 13.00 8.77
CA ILE A 12 1.40 12.44 7.55
C ILE A 12 1.27 13.48 6.42
N HIS A 13 1.15 14.77 6.74
CA HIS A 13 0.99 15.81 5.72
C HIS A 13 2.33 16.15 5.08
N ALA A 14 3.40 16.27 5.88
CA ALA A 14 4.75 16.43 5.35
C ALA A 14 5.15 15.25 4.47
N ILE A 15 4.94 14.02 4.94
CA ILE A 15 5.29 12.80 4.19
C ILE A 15 4.46 12.67 2.91
N ALA A 16 3.15 12.90 2.98
CA ALA A 16 2.31 12.83 1.80
C ALA A 16 2.77 13.83 0.73
N ARG A 17 3.07 15.08 1.12
CA ARG A 17 3.59 16.09 0.18
C ARG A 17 4.90 15.68 -0.48
N THR A 18 5.86 15.13 0.27
CA THR A 18 7.14 14.68 -0.32
C THR A 18 6.98 13.49 -1.26
N CYS A 19 5.88 12.74 -1.13
CA CYS A 19 5.51 11.65 -2.02
C CYS A 19 4.58 12.08 -3.18
N GLY A 20 4.32 13.38 -3.35
CA GLY A 20 3.41 13.90 -4.38
C GLY A 20 1.93 13.59 -4.11
N VAL A 21 1.57 13.29 -2.86
CA VAL A 21 0.21 12.93 -2.44
C VAL A 21 -0.45 14.10 -1.70
N THR A 22 -1.67 14.43 -2.11
CA THR A 22 -2.53 15.39 -1.41
C THR A 22 -3.56 14.66 -0.56
N LEU A 23 -3.57 14.94 0.74
CA LEU A 23 -4.52 14.35 1.70
C LEU A 23 -5.77 15.22 1.82
N HIS A 24 -6.92 14.64 1.49
CA HIS A 24 -8.26 15.24 1.61
C HIS A 24 -9.03 14.60 2.75
N ASP A 25 -10.06 15.28 3.25
CA ASP A 25 -10.94 14.69 4.26
C ASP A 25 -11.82 13.62 3.65
N SER A 26 -12.15 12.60 4.44
CA SER A 26 -12.95 11.47 3.97
C SER A 26 -14.37 11.88 3.58
N ALA A 27 -14.87 12.98 4.15
CA ALA A 27 -16.15 13.58 3.78
C ALA A 27 -16.17 14.10 2.33
N ASP A 28 -14.99 14.46 1.78
CA ASP A 28 -14.84 14.93 0.40
C ASP A 28 -14.68 13.79 -0.60
N ASN A 29 -14.72 12.54 -0.15
CA ASN A 29 -14.52 11.36 -0.99
C ASN A 29 -15.71 11.14 -1.93
N ARG A 30 -15.65 11.77 -3.10
CA ARG A 30 -16.56 11.50 -4.21
C ARG A 30 -16.01 10.35 -5.05
N SER A 31 -16.89 9.46 -5.52
CA SER A 31 -16.51 8.38 -6.43
C SER A 31 -16.11 8.88 -7.82
N THR A 32 -16.60 10.07 -8.20
CA THR A 32 -16.34 10.72 -9.48
C THR A 32 -15.30 11.83 -9.34
N GLY A 33 -14.46 12.03 -10.36
CA GLY A 33 -13.49 13.14 -10.42
C GLY A 33 -12.22 12.95 -9.58
N ARG A 34 -11.91 11.73 -9.14
CA ARG A 34 -10.64 11.43 -8.45
C ARG A 34 -9.46 11.67 -9.38
N LYS A 35 -8.39 12.25 -8.84
CA LYS A 35 -7.15 12.56 -9.55
C LYS A 35 -6.00 11.69 -9.02
N PRO A 36 -5.01 11.31 -9.85
CA PRO A 36 -3.81 10.66 -9.36
C PRO A 36 -3.15 11.49 -8.25
N GLY A 37 -2.62 10.85 -7.21
CA GLY A 37 -2.01 11.53 -6.07
C GLY A 37 -3.01 12.10 -5.06
N HIS A 38 -4.32 12.00 -5.28
CA HIS A 38 -5.31 12.44 -4.30
C HIS A 38 -5.77 11.29 -3.39
N CYS A 39 -5.50 11.42 -2.10
CA CYS A 39 -5.86 10.43 -1.09
C CYS A 39 -6.93 10.98 -0.14
N TYR A 40 -8.05 10.26 -0.03
CA TYR A 40 -9.19 10.62 0.84
C TYR A 40 -9.28 9.74 2.09
N CYS A 41 -8.25 8.92 2.35
CA CYS A 41 -8.23 7.97 3.46
C CYS A 41 -7.18 8.32 4.52
N LYS A 42 -7.20 9.59 4.98
CA LYS A 42 -6.37 10.10 6.08
C LYS A 42 -6.27 9.14 7.29
N PRO A 43 -7.36 8.47 7.75
CA PRO A 43 -7.25 7.53 8.86
C PRO A 43 -6.29 6.36 8.60
N ALA A 44 -6.31 5.77 7.40
CA ALA A 44 -5.42 4.66 7.04
C ALA A 44 -3.96 5.12 6.94
N VAL A 45 -3.72 6.28 6.32
CA VAL A 45 -2.37 6.91 6.24
C VAL A 45 -1.80 7.14 7.65
N ARG A 46 -2.64 7.67 8.56
CA ARG A 46 -2.25 7.93 9.95
C ARG A 46 -1.99 6.65 10.73
N ASP A 47 -2.80 5.61 10.54
CA ASP A 47 -2.62 4.32 11.21
C ASP A 47 -1.29 3.67 10.79
N ILE A 48 -1.04 3.60 9.48
CA ILE A 48 0.22 3.07 8.91
C ILE A 48 1.43 3.85 9.46
N GLY A 49 1.40 5.18 9.37
CA GLY A 49 2.50 6.02 9.83
C GLY A 49 2.76 5.91 11.34
N ARG A 50 1.70 5.86 12.16
CA ARG A 50 1.84 5.66 13.62
C ARG A 50 2.37 4.28 13.98
N ARG A 51 2.03 3.25 13.20
CA ARG A 51 2.37 1.86 13.51
C ARG A 51 3.75 1.44 13.01
N TYR A 52 4.19 1.99 11.88
CA TYR A 52 5.42 1.56 11.21
C TYR A 52 6.42 2.68 10.95
N GLY A 53 6.08 3.92 11.28
CA GLY A 53 6.96 5.08 11.16
C GLY A 53 6.89 5.77 9.79
N GLU A 54 7.57 6.91 9.70
CA GLU A 54 7.49 7.81 8.56
C GLU A 54 8.11 7.23 7.29
N SER A 55 9.27 6.58 7.40
CA SER A 55 9.97 5.96 6.26
C SER A 55 9.14 4.86 5.61
N HIS A 56 8.46 4.03 6.42
CA HIS A 56 7.56 2.99 5.93
C HIS A 56 6.37 3.60 5.18
N LEU A 57 5.73 4.61 5.77
CA LEU A 57 4.63 5.31 5.12
C LEU A 57 5.07 5.96 3.80
N ALA A 58 6.23 6.61 3.78
CA ALA A 58 6.78 7.24 2.59
C ALA A 58 6.99 6.23 1.47
N LEU A 59 7.55 5.06 1.78
CA LEU A 59 7.73 3.98 0.80
C LEU A 59 6.39 3.51 0.24
N VAL A 60 5.39 3.22 1.08
CA VAL A 60 4.06 2.79 0.64
C VAL A 60 3.41 3.82 -0.29
N LEU A 61 3.48 5.11 0.06
CA LEU A 61 2.92 6.17 -0.77
C LEU A 61 3.66 6.30 -2.10
N LYS A 62 5.00 6.22 -2.11
CA LYS A 62 5.79 6.26 -3.35
C LYS A 62 5.52 5.06 -4.26
N LEU A 63 5.42 3.85 -3.73
CA LEU A 63 5.14 2.65 -4.52
C LEU A 63 3.81 2.74 -5.28
N ILE A 64 2.82 3.42 -4.71
CA ILE A 64 1.51 3.62 -5.36
C ILE A 64 1.53 4.86 -6.27
N ASN A 65 2.08 5.98 -5.82
CA ASN A 65 1.93 7.26 -6.50
C ASN A 65 3.00 7.55 -7.55
N SER A 66 4.16 6.89 -7.48
CA SER A 66 5.24 7.01 -8.46
C SER A 66 5.20 5.91 -9.53
N THR A 67 4.13 5.09 -9.54
CA THR A 67 3.82 4.11 -10.59
C THR A 67 2.55 4.52 -11.33
N GLY A 68 2.16 3.76 -12.37
CA GLY A 68 0.87 3.91 -13.06
C GLY A 68 -0.38 3.82 -12.16
N ASN A 69 -0.22 3.55 -10.85
CA ASN A 69 -1.28 3.32 -9.88
C ASN A 69 -1.68 4.54 -9.05
N GLY A 70 -1.35 5.77 -9.47
CA GLY A 70 -1.61 6.98 -8.66
C GLY A 70 -3.09 7.22 -8.29
N LEU A 71 -4.05 6.60 -8.98
CA LEU A 71 -5.49 6.64 -8.60
C LEU A 71 -5.84 5.69 -7.44
N GLU A 72 -4.95 4.77 -7.11
CA GLU A 72 -5.19 3.64 -6.20
C GLU A 72 -4.80 3.94 -4.75
N LEU A 73 -4.77 5.22 -4.38
CA LEU A 73 -4.66 5.70 -2.99
C LEU A 73 -5.97 5.49 -2.21
N HIS A 74 -6.35 4.23 -2.07
CA HIS A 74 -7.49 3.73 -1.30
C HIS A 74 -6.99 3.04 -0.02
N ALA A 75 -7.83 3.03 1.02
CA ALA A 75 -7.47 2.45 2.31
C ALA A 75 -7.04 0.97 2.19
N ALA A 76 -7.79 0.16 1.44
CA ALA A 76 -7.47 -1.26 1.23
C ALA A 76 -6.13 -1.45 0.50
N THR A 77 -5.86 -0.64 -0.53
CA THR A 77 -4.60 -0.68 -1.28
C THR A 77 -3.43 -0.29 -0.39
N LEU A 78 -3.54 0.81 0.37
CA LEU A 78 -2.50 1.27 1.30
C LEU A 78 -2.19 0.20 2.35
N GLN A 79 -3.22 -0.43 2.92
CA GLN A 79 -3.06 -1.50 3.91
C GLN A 79 -2.39 -2.73 3.31
N ALA A 80 -2.80 -3.15 2.11
CA ALA A 80 -2.23 -4.31 1.42
C ALA A 80 -0.76 -4.10 1.07
N VAL A 81 -0.43 -2.97 0.43
CA VAL A 81 0.95 -2.61 0.08
C VAL A 81 1.81 -2.44 1.34
N SER A 82 1.28 -1.78 2.37
CA SER A 82 1.96 -1.66 3.67
C SER A 82 2.29 -3.01 4.28
N TYR A 83 1.37 -3.98 4.22
CA TYR A 83 1.60 -5.32 4.73
C TYR A 83 2.68 -6.05 3.91
N LEU A 84 2.62 -6.00 2.58
CA LEU A 84 3.58 -6.65 1.68
C LEU A 84 5.00 -6.10 1.84
N VAL A 85 5.14 -4.78 2.00
CA VAL A 85 6.41 -4.13 2.35
C VAL A 85 6.89 -4.60 3.71
N ARG A 86 5.99 -4.71 4.70
CA ARG A 86 6.34 -5.09 6.08
C ARG A 86 6.85 -6.52 6.22
N ILE A 87 6.36 -7.43 5.38
CA ILE A 87 6.83 -8.82 5.31
C ILE A 87 7.97 -9.02 4.32
N GLU A 88 8.45 -7.94 3.69
CA GLU A 88 9.56 -7.94 2.74
C GLU A 88 9.34 -8.93 1.59
N VAL A 89 8.14 -8.92 0.99
CA VAL A 89 7.80 -9.84 -0.13
C VAL A 89 8.80 -9.79 -1.29
N MET A 90 9.48 -8.65 -1.43
CA MET A 90 10.56 -8.42 -2.37
C MET A 90 11.53 -7.39 -1.78
N PRO A 91 12.84 -7.44 -2.11
CA PRO A 91 13.79 -6.42 -1.68
C PRO A 91 13.36 -5.01 -2.08
N ILE A 92 13.50 -4.06 -1.15
CA ILE A 92 13.20 -2.64 -1.40
C ILE A 92 14.25 -2.07 -2.36
N GLY A 93 13.82 -1.66 -3.54
CA GLY A 93 14.69 -1.11 -4.59
C GLY A 93 13.91 -0.88 -5.89
N SER A 94 14.61 -0.57 -6.98
CA SER A 94 13.98 -0.29 -8.29
C SER A 94 13.11 -1.46 -8.78
N GLY A 95 13.54 -2.70 -8.56
CA GLY A 95 12.77 -3.88 -8.95
C GLY A 95 11.37 -3.95 -8.31
N LEU A 96 11.20 -3.49 -7.06
CA LEU A 96 9.89 -3.45 -6.40
C LEU A 96 8.97 -2.40 -7.06
N PHE A 97 9.52 -1.26 -7.45
CA PHE A 97 8.78 -0.23 -8.19
C PHE A 97 8.38 -0.75 -9.57
N GLU A 98 9.30 -1.37 -10.31
CA GLU A 98 9.03 -1.97 -11.63
C GLU A 98 8.01 -3.11 -11.55
N ALA A 99 8.04 -3.92 -10.48
CA ALA A 99 7.06 -4.98 -10.26
C ALA A 99 5.66 -4.39 -10.06
N LEU A 100 5.52 -3.35 -9.22
CA LEU A 100 4.23 -2.71 -8.98
C LEU A 100 3.75 -1.86 -10.16
N ASP A 101 4.64 -1.28 -10.97
CA ASP A 101 4.26 -0.54 -12.17
C ASP A 101 3.64 -1.45 -13.25
N ARG A 102 4.05 -2.72 -13.31
CA ARG A 102 3.45 -3.73 -14.19
C ARG A 102 2.11 -4.26 -13.71
N ILE A 103 1.72 -4.00 -12.47
CA ILE A 103 0.47 -4.49 -11.86
C ILE A 103 -0.57 -3.37 -11.87
N ASP A 104 -1.74 -3.62 -12.48
CA ASP A 104 -2.92 -2.77 -12.32
C ASP A 104 -3.57 -2.99 -10.94
N LEU A 105 -3.17 -2.17 -9.95
CA LEU A 105 -3.73 -2.24 -8.60
C LEU A 105 -5.23 -1.94 -8.57
N GLY A 106 -5.75 -1.19 -9.55
CA GLY A 106 -7.17 -0.92 -9.67
C GLY A 106 -7.96 -2.16 -10.06
N HIS A 107 -7.45 -2.94 -11.02
CA HIS A 107 -8.03 -4.23 -11.38
C HIS A 107 -7.98 -5.20 -10.21
N VAL A 108 -6.82 -5.33 -9.55
CA VAL A 108 -6.66 -6.20 -8.37
C VAL A 108 -7.65 -5.81 -7.26
N ARG A 109 -7.78 -4.51 -6.95
CA ARG A 109 -8.74 -4.03 -5.94
C ARG A 109 -10.19 -4.33 -6.32
N ARG A 110 -10.57 -4.18 -7.59
CA ARG A 110 -11.93 -4.49 -8.05
C ARG A 110 -12.26 -5.97 -7.86
N LEU A 111 -11.33 -6.87 -8.20
CA LEU A 111 -11.48 -8.30 -7.95
C LEU A 111 -11.51 -8.64 -6.46
N ALA A 112 -10.57 -8.10 -5.68
CA ALA A 112 -10.49 -8.31 -4.23
C ALA A 112 -11.75 -7.85 -3.49
N LYS A 113 -12.42 -6.80 -3.99
CA LYS A 113 -13.69 -6.28 -3.44
C LYS A 113 -14.89 -7.20 -3.74
N ALA A 114 -14.84 -7.99 -4.82
CA ALA A 114 -15.88 -8.96 -5.16
C ALA A 114 -15.77 -10.27 -4.36
N MET A 115 -14.63 -10.50 -3.71
CA MET A 115 -14.39 -11.67 -2.85
C MET A 115 -14.93 -11.44 -1.42
N PRO A 116 -15.39 -12.49 -0.71
CA PRO A 116 -15.75 -12.39 0.69
C PRO A 116 -14.58 -11.92 1.57
N GLY A 117 -14.90 -11.21 2.66
CA GLY A 117 -13.92 -10.78 3.66
C GLY A 117 -13.32 -9.39 3.40
N SER A 118 -12.14 -9.15 4.00
CA SER A 118 -11.45 -7.86 3.91
C SER A 118 -10.83 -7.66 2.54
N THR A 119 -11.19 -6.57 1.85
CA THR A 119 -10.57 -6.21 0.56
C THR A 119 -9.05 -6.08 0.67
N ALA A 120 -8.53 -5.56 1.77
CA ALA A 120 -7.07 -5.46 1.98
C ALA A 120 -6.42 -6.85 2.03
N ASN A 121 -7.01 -7.80 2.77
CA ASN A 121 -6.48 -9.16 2.88
C ASN A 121 -6.56 -9.90 1.54
N ASN A 122 -7.66 -9.73 0.80
CA ASN A 122 -7.82 -10.32 -0.51
C ASN A 122 -6.80 -9.75 -1.51
N MET A 123 -6.52 -8.44 -1.46
CA MET A 123 -5.44 -7.84 -2.25
C MET A 123 -4.08 -8.42 -1.89
N VAL A 124 -3.76 -8.60 -0.60
CA VAL A 124 -2.51 -9.25 -0.18
C VAL A 124 -2.38 -10.65 -0.78
N ALA A 125 -3.43 -11.48 -0.69
CA ALA A 125 -3.42 -12.84 -1.21
C ALA A 125 -3.20 -12.90 -2.73
N MET A 126 -3.72 -11.92 -3.47
CA MET A 126 -3.53 -11.82 -4.92
C MET A 126 -2.15 -11.27 -5.31
N LEU A 127 -1.67 -10.23 -4.62
CA LEU A 127 -0.42 -9.55 -4.95
C LEU A 127 0.80 -10.34 -4.52
N TYR A 128 0.72 -11.10 -3.42
CA TYR A 128 1.85 -11.87 -2.91
C TYR A 128 2.49 -12.78 -3.97
N PRO A 129 1.77 -13.69 -4.65
CA PRO A 129 2.38 -14.54 -5.67
C PRO A 129 2.87 -13.76 -6.91
N MET A 130 2.28 -12.59 -7.20
CA MET A 130 2.73 -11.73 -8.31
C MET A 130 4.07 -11.06 -8.01
N LEU A 131 4.37 -10.78 -6.74
CA LEU A 131 5.59 -10.10 -6.30
C LEU A 131 6.69 -11.08 -5.87
N ALA A 132 6.33 -12.19 -5.20
CA ALA A 132 7.28 -13.19 -4.72
C ALA A 132 7.87 -14.06 -5.86
N GLY A 133 7.26 -14.05 -7.05
CA GLY A 133 7.58 -14.96 -8.13
C GLY A 133 7.02 -16.37 -7.90
N THR A 134 7.06 -17.23 -8.93
CA THR A 134 6.49 -18.59 -8.92
C THR A 134 7.32 -19.63 -8.16
N ALA A 135 8.47 -19.27 -7.60
CA ALA A 135 9.42 -20.21 -6.96
C ALA A 135 9.06 -20.56 -5.50
N LEU A 136 7.79 -20.45 -5.11
CA LEU A 136 7.37 -20.59 -3.70
C LEU A 136 7.45 -22.02 -3.14
N PHE A 137 7.73 -23.03 -3.97
CA PHE A 137 7.84 -24.43 -3.55
C PHE A 137 8.90 -25.24 -4.32
N GLU A 138 9.98 -24.63 -4.77
CA GLU A 138 11.10 -25.40 -5.31
C GLU A 138 11.83 -26.12 -4.15
N LYS A 139 11.78 -27.46 -4.14
CA LYS A 139 12.63 -28.25 -3.24
C LYS A 139 14.08 -27.91 -3.55
N VAL A 140 14.83 -27.45 -2.55
CA VAL A 140 16.30 -27.41 -2.62
C VAL A 140 16.76 -28.83 -2.93
N ALA A 141 17.38 -29.02 -4.11
CA ALA A 141 18.05 -30.27 -4.42
C ALA A 141 19.23 -30.43 -3.45
N ALA A 142 19.25 -31.55 -2.73
CA ALA A 142 20.32 -31.94 -1.82
C ALA A 142 21.58 -32.38 -2.60
#